data_AF-A0A1U7WSC9-F1
#
_entry.id   AF-A0A1U7WSC9-F1
#
_cell.length_a   1.000
_cell.length_b   1.000
_cell.length_c   1.000
_cell.angle_alpha   90.00
_cell.angle_beta   90.00
_cell.angle_gamma   90.00
#
_symmetry.space_group_name_H-M   'P 1'
#
loop_
_entity.id
_entity.type
_entity.pdbx_description
1 polymer ?
#
loop_
_entity_poly.entity_id
_entity_poly.type
_entity_poly.pdbx_seq_one_letter_code
_entity_poly.pdbx_strand_id
1 'polypeptide(L)'
;MSLTCSLTLFGSNYTTDDVLPSLEDQGVRQLYPKGPNVDFKKELRALNRELQLHILELADVLVERPSQYARRVEEISLIFKNLHHLLNSLRPHQARATLIHILELQIQRRKQAIEDIKRRREEAQKLLKEALGTLEGQ
;
A
#
# COMPACT_ATOMS: atom_id res chain seq x y z
N MET A 1 -23.62 -21.75 -4.28
CA MET A 1 -24.13 -21.17 -3.02
C MET A 1 -23.01 -20.35 -2.41
N SER A 2 -22.97 -19.06 -2.70
CA SER A 2 -21.97 -18.16 -2.10
C SER A 2 -22.54 -17.65 -0.78
N LEU A 3 -21.94 -18.08 0.32
CA LEU A 3 -22.21 -17.56 1.66
C LEU A 3 -21.55 -16.18 1.79
N THR A 4 -22.17 -15.13 1.25
CA THR A 4 -21.78 -13.76 1.59
C THR A 4 -22.48 -13.38 2.88
N CYS A 5 -21.79 -13.54 4.01
CA CYS A 5 -22.30 -13.15 5.32
C CYS A 5 -22.13 -11.62 5.45
N SER A 6 -23.24 -10.90 5.53
CA SER A 6 -23.26 -9.47 5.83
C SER A 6 -23.47 -9.25 7.33
N LEU A 7 -22.54 -8.54 7.98
CA LEU A 7 -22.58 -8.21 9.41
C LEU A 7 -22.59 -6.70 9.59
N THR A 8 -23.54 -6.17 10.35
CA THR A 8 -23.58 -4.74 10.71
C THR A 8 -22.72 -4.49 11.94
N LEU A 9 -21.59 -3.78 11.78
CA LEU A 9 -20.73 -3.34 12.89
C LEU A 9 -20.71 -1.80 12.91
N PHE A 10 -20.95 -1.19 14.07
CA PHE A 10 -20.92 0.28 14.24
C PHE A 10 -21.71 1.07 13.16
N GLY A 11 -22.88 0.55 12.77
CA GLY A 11 -23.74 1.20 11.75
C GLY A 11 -23.28 1.04 10.30
N SER A 12 -22.22 0.27 10.03
CA SER A 12 -21.75 -0.04 8.68
C SER A 12 -21.93 -1.54 8.39
N ASN A 13 -22.36 -1.87 7.16
CA ASN A 13 -22.49 -3.26 6.71
C ASN A 13 -21.15 -3.77 6.17
N TYR A 14 -20.64 -4.86 6.73
CA TYR A 14 -19.42 -5.53 6.33
C TYR A 14 -19.75 -6.87 5.66
N THR A 15 -19.15 -7.14 4.50
CA THR A 15 -19.27 -8.42 3.79
C THR A 15 -17.96 -9.20 3.85
N THR A 16 -18.02 -10.52 3.75
CA THR A 16 -16.84 -11.39 3.64
C THR A 16 -16.03 -11.20 2.35
N ASP A 17 -16.62 -10.57 1.33
CA ASP A 17 -15.87 -10.03 0.18
C ASP A 17 -15.15 -8.74 0.61
N ASP A 18 -13.82 -8.72 0.51
CA ASP A 18 -12.95 -7.56 0.80
C ASP A 18 -13.03 -6.51 -0.33
N VAL A 19 -14.27 -6.13 -0.68
CA VAL A 19 -14.56 -5.08 -1.66
C VAL A 19 -14.77 -3.81 -0.88
N LEU A 20 -13.94 -2.81 -1.16
CA LEU A 20 -14.11 -1.48 -0.58
C LEU A 20 -15.49 -0.93 -0.99
N PRO A 21 -16.37 -0.61 -0.03
CA PRO A 21 -17.67 -0.02 -0.34
C PRO A 21 -17.48 1.32 -1.06
N SER A 22 -18.34 1.63 -2.03
CA SER A 22 -18.22 2.88 -2.76
C SER A 22 -18.47 4.08 -1.84
N LEU A 23 -17.98 5.26 -2.25
CA LEU A 23 -18.26 6.50 -1.52
C LEU A 23 -19.76 6.82 -1.48
N GLU A 24 -20.50 6.48 -2.54
CA GLU A 24 -21.94 6.76 -2.63
C GLU A 24 -22.75 5.89 -1.67
N ASP A 25 -22.36 4.63 -1.50
CA ASP A 25 -22.97 3.72 -0.51
C ASP A 25 -22.77 4.23 0.93
N GLN A 26 -21.72 5.02 1.15
CA GLN A 26 -21.41 5.66 2.43
C GLN A 26 -22.06 7.05 2.58
N GLY A 27 -22.88 7.48 1.61
CA GLY A 27 -23.48 8.81 1.59
C GLY A 27 -22.47 9.95 1.36
N VAL A 28 -21.31 9.64 0.78
CA VAL A 28 -20.23 10.60 0.53
C VAL A 28 -20.16 10.92 -0.96
N ARG A 29 -20.14 12.21 -1.29
CA ARG A 29 -19.94 12.65 -2.67
C ARG A 29 -18.51 12.33 -3.13
N GLN A 30 -18.39 11.65 -4.26
CA GLN A 30 -17.12 11.40 -4.90
C GLN A 30 -16.61 12.65 -5.65
N LEU A 31 -15.36 13.03 -5.42
CA LEU A 31 -14.71 14.23 -5.97
C LEU A 31 -13.76 13.97 -7.16
N TYR A 32 -13.51 12.71 -7.49
CA TYR A 32 -12.63 12.29 -8.58
C TYR A 32 -13.38 11.43 -9.60
N PRO A 33 -12.87 11.26 -10.84
CA PRO A 33 -13.58 10.56 -11.91
C PRO A 33 -13.98 9.12 -11.53
N LYS A 34 -15.19 8.71 -11.91
CA LYS A 34 -15.62 7.31 -11.82
C LYS A 34 -15.09 6.54 -13.04
N GLY A 35 -14.44 5.42 -12.80
CA GLY A 35 -14.01 4.53 -13.88
C GLY A 35 -12.98 3.49 -13.46
N PRO A 36 -12.71 2.49 -14.31
CA PRO A 36 -11.75 1.42 -14.02
C PRO A 36 -10.28 1.88 -14.10
N ASN A 37 -10.00 3.04 -14.69
CA ASN A 37 -8.64 3.51 -14.99
C ASN A 37 -8.32 4.83 -14.28
N VAL A 38 -8.60 4.89 -12.97
CA VAL A 38 -8.28 6.07 -12.15
C VAL A 38 -6.77 6.19 -11.99
N ASP A 39 -6.21 7.34 -12.39
CA ASP A 39 -4.83 7.69 -12.06
C ASP A 39 -4.76 8.14 -10.59
N PHE A 40 -4.58 7.17 -9.69
CA PHE A 40 -4.51 7.42 -8.24
C PHE A 40 -3.51 8.52 -7.88
N LYS A 41 -2.37 8.58 -8.56
CA LYS A 41 -1.30 9.55 -8.25
C LYS A 41 -1.75 10.96 -8.59
N LYS A 42 -2.38 11.15 -9.75
CA LYS A 42 -2.93 12.43 -10.19
C LYS A 42 -4.06 12.88 -9.26
N GLU A 43 -5.01 12.01 -8.98
CA GLU A 43 -6.20 12.35 -8.18
C GLU A 43 -5.85 12.62 -6.71
N LEU A 44 -4.98 11.82 -6.08
CA LEU A 44 -4.49 12.09 -4.72
C LEU A 44 -3.78 13.45 -4.62
N ARG A 45 -2.99 13.84 -5.63
CA ARG A 45 -2.35 15.16 -5.66
C ARG A 45 -3.36 16.28 -5.84
N ALA A 46 -4.36 16.09 -6.69
CA ALA A 46 -5.41 17.08 -6.92
C ALA A 46 -6.19 17.35 -5.62
N LEU A 47 -6.68 16.29 -4.96
CA LEU A 47 -7.38 16.39 -3.69
C LEU A 47 -6.51 16.96 -2.57
N ASN A 48 -5.21 16.63 -2.53
CA ASN A 48 -4.31 17.22 -1.53
C ASN A 48 -4.10 18.72 -1.73
N ARG A 49 -4.03 19.20 -2.99
CA ARG A 49 -3.97 20.63 -3.28
C ARG A 49 -5.27 21.33 -2.90
N GLU A 50 -6.41 20.72 -3.20
CA GLU A 50 -7.73 21.22 -2.80
C GLU A 50 -7.86 21.31 -1.28
N LEU A 51 -7.40 20.29 -0.55
CA LEU A 51 -7.36 20.27 0.91
C LEU A 51 -6.52 21.43 1.47
N GLN A 52 -5.34 21.69 0.91
CA GLN A 52 -4.48 22.78 1.36
C GLN A 52 -5.16 24.14 1.17
N LEU A 53 -5.81 24.38 0.03
CA LEU A 53 -6.61 25.57 -0.19
C LEU A 53 -7.75 25.67 0.84
N HIS A 54 -8.38 24.55 1.18
CA HIS A 54 -9.43 24.52 2.17
C HIS A 54 -8.99 24.87 3.59
N ILE A 55 -7.78 24.44 3.97
CA ILE A 55 -7.17 24.80 5.25
C ILE A 55 -6.80 26.28 5.29
N LEU A 56 -6.29 26.86 4.20
CA LEU A 56 -5.96 28.29 4.15
C LEU A 56 -7.21 29.16 4.29
N GLU A 57 -8.25 28.89 3.51
CA GLU A 57 -9.51 29.63 3.63
C GLU A 57 -10.20 29.41 5.00
N LEU A 58 -10.00 28.25 5.65
CA LEU A 58 -10.45 28.07 7.04
C LEU A 58 -9.74 29.04 7.98
N ALA A 59 -8.43 29.25 7.81
CA ALA A 59 -7.69 30.21 8.61
C ALA A 59 -8.22 31.64 8.42
N ASP A 60 -8.52 32.02 7.18
CA ASP A 60 -9.11 33.33 6.86
C ASP A 60 -10.52 33.48 7.49
N VAL A 61 -11.37 32.45 7.38
CA VAL A 61 -12.71 32.44 7.99
C VAL A 61 -12.65 32.54 9.50
N LEU A 62 -11.69 31.90 10.16
CA LEU A 62 -11.52 31.98 11.61
C LEU A 62 -11.14 33.39 12.08
N VAL A 63 -10.44 34.16 11.25
CA VAL A 63 -10.07 35.55 11.56
C VAL A 63 -11.22 36.51 11.24
N GLU A 64 -11.84 36.41 10.07
CA GLU A 64 -12.84 37.39 9.62
C GLU A 64 -14.26 37.08 10.09
N ARG A 65 -14.66 35.80 10.08
CA ARG A 65 -16.05 35.35 10.26
C ARG A 65 -16.11 33.99 10.98
N PRO A 66 -15.69 33.92 12.25
CA PRO A 66 -15.54 32.66 12.97
C PRO A 66 -16.83 31.85 13.07
N SER A 67 -18.02 32.48 13.00
CA SER A 67 -19.30 31.75 13.00
C SER A 67 -19.53 30.86 11.78
N GLN A 68 -18.76 31.04 10.69
CA GLN A 68 -18.92 30.29 9.44
C GLN A 68 -17.96 29.09 9.31
N TYR A 69 -17.12 28.82 10.31
CA TYR A 69 -16.09 27.78 10.24
C TYR A 69 -16.64 26.38 9.96
N ALA A 70 -17.84 26.06 10.47
CA ALA A 70 -18.43 24.73 10.42
C ALA A 70 -18.56 24.22 8.98
N ARG A 71 -19.04 25.08 8.06
CA ARG A 71 -19.14 24.75 6.64
C ARG A 71 -17.79 24.38 6.04
N ARG A 72 -16.73 25.10 6.41
CA ARG A 72 -15.39 24.84 5.87
C ARG A 72 -14.81 23.53 6.40
N VAL A 73 -15.09 23.19 7.65
CA VAL A 73 -14.72 21.90 8.25
C VAL A 73 -15.46 20.74 7.58
N GLU A 74 -16.72 20.92 7.18
CA GLU A 74 -17.47 19.91 6.42
C GLU A 74 -16.86 19.65 5.04
N GLU A 75 -16.49 20.71 4.32
CA GLU A 75 -15.79 20.62 3.02
C GLU A 75 -14.44 19.90 3.16
N ILE A 76 -13.64 20.25 4.18
CA ILE A 76 -12.39 19.55 4.51
C ILE A 76 -12.64 18.06 4.79
N SER A 77 -13.67 17.75 5.58
CA SER A 77 -14.03 16.37 5.93
C SER A 77 -14.43 15.56 4.70
N LEU A 78 -15.11 16.18 3.73
CA LEU A 78 -15.45 15.55 2.46
C LEU A 78 -14.21 15.18 1.65
N ILE A 79 -13.23 16.09 1.56
CA ILE A 79 -11.97 15.86 0.85
C ILE A 79 -11.18 14.73 1.52
N PHE A 80 -11.11 14.70 2.85
CA PHE A 80 -10.45 13.62 3.60
C PHE A 80 -11.09 12.25 3.34
N LYS A 81 -12.43 12.15 3.35
CA LYS A 81 -13.12 10.88 3.04
C LYS A 81 -12.76 10.38 1.63
N ASN A 82 -12.69 11.29 0.65
CA ASN A 82 -12.29 10.96 -0.72
C ASN A 82 -10.82 10.51 -0.82
N LEU A 83 -9.90 11.20 -0.15
CA LEU A 83 -8.49 10.81 -0.07
C LEU A 83 -8.32 9.42 0.55
N HIS A 84 -8.98 9.17 1.68
CA HIS A 84 -8.94 7.87 2.34
C HIS A 84 -9.46 6.76 1.45
N HIS A 85 -10.56 7.00 0.73
CA HIS A 85 -11.11 6.02 -0.18
C HIS A 85 -10.14 5.68 -1.34
N LEU A 86 -9.50 6.69 -1.95
CA LEU A 86 -8.48 6.45 -2.98
C LEU A 86 -7.27 5.65 -2.45
N LEU A 87 -6.78 5.98 -1.25
CA LEU A 87 -5.69 5.23 -0.62
C LEU A 87 -6.11 3.78 -0.34
N ASN A 88 -7.33 3.58 0.16
CA ASN A 88 -7.86 2.25 0.45
C ASN A 88 -8.00 1.41 -0.82
N SER A 89 -8.37 2.02 -1.94
CA SER A 89 -8.46 1.39 -3.25
C SER A 89 -7.09 1.00 -3.81
N LEU A 90 -6.01 1.64 -3.36
CA LEU A 90 -4.64 1.32 -3.78
C LEU A 90 -4.03 0.12 -3.01
N ARG A 91 -4.59 -0.25 -1.85
CA ARG A 91 -4.06 -1.32 -0.98
C ARG A 91 -3.83 -2.66 -1.71
N PRO A 92 -4.73 -3.16 -2.58
CA PRO A 92 -4.50 -4.41 -3.31
C PRO A 92 -3.32 -4.33 -4.29
N HIS A 93 -3.06 -3.16 -4.90
CA HIS A 93 -1.88 -2.95 -5.74
C HIS A 93 -0.60 -2.95 -4.89
N GLN A 94 -0.62 -2.30 -3.73
CA GLN A 94 0.50 -2.28 -2.79
C GLN A 94 0.83 -3.69 -2.28
N ALA A 95 -0.17 -4.46 -1.85
CA ALA A 95 0.04 -5.84 -1.38
C ALA A 95 0.72 -6.71 -2.45
N ARG A 96 0.31 -6.58 -3.72
CA ARG A 96 0.96 -7.26 -4.85
C ARG A 96 2.40 -6.82 -5.06
N ALA A 97 2.67 -5.51 -5.03
CA ALA A 97 4.03 -4.99 -5.15
C ALA A 97 4.94 -5.46 -4.01
N THR A 98 4.42 -5.48 -2.77
CA THR A 98 5.12 -6.03 -1.60
C THR A 98 5.42 -7.52 -1.78
N LEU A 99 4.47 -8.31 -2.27
CA LEU A 99 4.68 -9.73 -2.52
C LEU A 99 5.76 -9.97 -3.58
N ILE A 100 5.73 -9.22 -4.69
CA ILE A 100 6.77 -9.27 -5.72
C ILE A 100 8.15 -8.99 -5.11
N HIS A 101 8.26 -7.92 -4.34
CA HIS A 101 9.52 -7.55 -3.68
C HIS A 101 10.04 -8.66 -2.74
N ILE A 102 9.15 -9.28 -1.96
CA ILE A 102 9.51 -10.42 -1.10
C ILE A 102 10.04 -11.58 -1.92
N LEU A 103 9.38 -11.92 -3.03
CA LEU A 103 9.82 -13.03 -3.91
C LEU A 103 11.17 -12.74 -4.56
N GLU A 104 11.41 -11.52 -5.01
CA GLU A 104 12.71 -11.08 -5.53
C GLU A 104 13.81 -11.24 -4.48
N LEU A 105 13.55 -10.82 -3.24
CA LEU A 105 14.49 -10.99 -2.13
C LEU A 105 14.76 -12.47 -1.83
N GLN A 106 13.75 -13.33 -1.89
CA GLN A 106 13.93 -14.78 -1.72
C GLN A 106 14.82 -15.38 -2.82
N ILE A 107 14.63 -14.96 -4.07
CA ILE A 107 15.47 -15.40 -5.20
C ILE A 107 16.92 -14.98 -4.96
N GLN A 108 17.16 -13.73 -4.55
CA GLN A 108 18.53 -13.25 -4.29
C GLN A 108 19.19 -14.02 -3.14
N ARG A 109 18.48 -14.26 -2.03
CA ARG A 109 18.99 -15.06 -0.92
C ARG A 109 19.37 -16.48 -1.35
N ARG A 110 18.55 -17.12 -2.19
CA ARG A 110 18.84 -18.46 -2.72
C ARG A 110 20.07 -18.46 -3.63
N LYS A 111 20.22 -17.46 -4.50
CA LYS A 111 21.42 -17.32 -5.34
C LYS A 111 22.68 -17.15 -4.49
N GLN A 112 22.63 -16.30 -3.47
CA GLN A 112 23.76 -16.11 -2.55
C GLN A 112 24.11 -17.42 -1.83
N ALA A 113 23.12 -18.14 -1.31
CA ALA A 113 23.34 -19.42 -0.65
C ALA A 113 23.97 -20.46 -1.57
N ILE A 114 23.54 -20.53 -2.84
CA ILE A 114 24.15 -21.43 -3.84
C ILE A 114 25.62 -21.07 -4.07
N GLU A 115 25.93 -19.78 -4.18
CA GLU A 115 27.30 -19.33 -4.39
C GLU A 115 28.20 -19.63 -3.18
N ASP A 116 27.69 -19.43 -1.97
CA ASP A 116 28.40 -19.78 -0.74
C ASP A 116 28.66 -21.29 -0.63
N ILE A 117 27.70 -22.13 -1.05
CA ILE A 117 27.87 -23.60 -1.09
C ILE A 117 28.94 -23.97 -2.11
N LYS A 118 28.94 -23.37 -3.31
CA LYS A 118 29.95 -23.63 -4.35
C LYS A 118 31.35 -23.27 -3.86
N ARG A 119 31.52 -22.09 -3.25
CA ARG A 119 32.79 -21.64 -2.68
C ARG A 119 33.30 -22.63 -1.63
N ARG A 120 32.46 -23.02 -0.67
CA ARG A 120 32.84 -24.00 0.37
C ARG A 120 33.20 -25.37 -0.21
N ARG A 121 32.51 -25.80 -1.27
CA ARG A 121 32.82 -27.06 -1.96
C ARG A 121 34.22 -26.99 -2.60
N GLU A 122 34.53 -25.91 -3.29
CA GLU A 122 35.85 -25.71 -3.93
C GLU A 122 36.98 -25.69 -2.89
N GLU A 123 36.79 -24.99 -1.78
CA GLU A 123 37.72 -24.98 -0.64
C GLU A 123 37.95 -26.39 -0.10
N ALA A 124 36.89 -27.16 0.15
CA ALA A 124 36.99 -28.53 0.63
C ALA A 124 37.68 -29.47 -0.37
N GLN A 125 37.38 -29.34 -1.66
CA GLN A 125 38.05 -30.12 -2.72
C GLN A 125 39.54 -29.82 -2.81
N LYS A 126 39.92 -28.55 -2.66
CA LYS A 126 41.32 -28.13 -2.64
C LYS A 126 42.07 -28.75 -1.45
N LEU A 127 41.51 -28.66 -0.25
CA LEU A 127 42.08 -29.25 0.97
C LEU A 127 42.24 -30.78 0.85
N LEU A 128 41.24 -31.48 0.32
CA LEU A 128 41.31 -32.93 0.09
C LEU A 128 42.43 -33.30 -0.90
N LYS A 129 42.59 -32.52 -1.98
CA LYS A 129 43.65 -32.75 -2.97
C LYS A 129 45.04 -32.54 -2.38
N GLU A 130 45.20 -31.50 -1.55
CA GLU A 130 46.45 -31.23 -0.82
C GLU A 130 46.79 -32.38 0.15
N ALA A 131 45.81 -32.85 0.93
CA ALA A 131 46.01 -33.97 1.85
C ALA A 131 46.39 -35.28 1.13
N LEU A 132 45.73 -35.61 0.01
CA LEU A 132 46.07 -36.78 -0.81
C LEU A 132 47.48 -36.70 -1.40
N GLY A 133 47.87 -35.54 -1.94
CA GLY A 133 49.23 -35.35 -2.47
C GLY A 133 50.31 -35.44 -1.39
N THR A 134 49.98 -35.17 -0.13
CA THR A 134 50.91 -35.33 1.00
C THR A 134 51.09 -36.81 1.39
N LEU A 135 50.04 -37.63 1.21
CA LEU A 135 50.06 -39.07 1.49
C LEU A 135 50.73 -39.90 0.40
N GLU A 136 50.62 -39.49 -0.87
CA GLU A 136 51.30 -40.17 -2.00
C GLU A 136 52.79 -39.80 -2.12
N GLY A 137 53.25 -38.79 -1.38
CA GLY A 137 54.65 -38.33 -1.34
C GLY A 137 55.51 -38.94 -0.23
N GLN A 138 55.00 -39.93 0.52
CA GLN A 138 55.72 -40.74 1.52
C GLN A 138 55.88 -42.18 1.04
#